data_AF-A0A8H5S2H6-F1
#
_entry.id   AF-A0A8H5S2H6-F1
#
_cell.length_a   1.000
_cell.length_b   1.000
_cell.length_c   1.000
_cell.angle_alpha   90.00
_cell.angle_beta   90.00
_cell.angle_gamma   90.00
#
_symmetry.space_group_name_H-M   'P 1'
#
loop_
_entity.id
_entity.type
_entity.pdbx_description
1 polymer ?
#
loop_
_entity_poly.entity_id
_entity_poly.type
_entity_poly.pdbx_seq_one_letter_code
_entity_poly.pdbx_strand_id
1 'polypeptide(L)'
;MLGGGFPGQLCMTGWRENMNGKKMQVTVTKDIGRWAVEGFVRPDRTGVRNKALSIASEELNFEDINEIFLKNTGKGVPVTYGLLTRFIIWMIKDLNTLFGFIVERPYGADLAWLKTQLEPTTFEQWVKTDVPGRDSTRA
;
A
#
# COMPACT_ATOMS: atom_id res chain seq x y z
N MET A 1 0.30 6.60 1.61
CA MET A 1 0.65 7.14 0.27
C MET A 1 -0.55 7.27 -0.69
N LEU A 2 -1.81 7.26 -0.22
CA LEU A 2 -2.99 7.55 -1.05
C LEU A 2 -3.62 8.91 -0.77
N GLY A 3 -2.85 9.86 -0.22
CA GLY A 3 -3.33 11.24 -0.05
C GLY A 3 -3.68 11.80 -1.43
N GLY A 4 -4.79 12.53 -1.54
CA GLY A 4 -5.41 12.95 -2.82
C GLY A 4 -4.57 13.86 -3.74
N GLY A 5 -3.26 13.98 -3.50
CA GLY A 5 -2.33 14.70 -4.37
C GLY A 5 -1.88 13.88 -5.59
N PHE A 6 -1.27 14.59 -6.55
CA PHE A 6 -0.82 14.04 -7.83
C PHE A 6 0.12 12.81 -7.72
N PRO A 7 1.10 12.74 -6.79
CA PRO A 7 1.95 11.55 -6.68
C PRO A 7 1.18 10.28 -6.32
N GLY A 8 0.18 10.36 -5.44
CA GLY A 8 -0.68 9.22 -5.10
C GLY A 8 -1.51 8.75 -6.29
N GLN A 9 -2.10 9.70 -7.03
CA GLN A 9 -2.83 9.41 -8.26
C GLN A 9 -1.95 8.77 -9.33
N LEU A 10 -0.72 9.26 -9.50
CA LEU A 10 0.27 8.72 -10.43
C LEU A 10 0.63 7.27 -10.08
N CYS A 11 0.93 6.98 -8.81
CA CYS A 11 1.23 5.62 -8.35
C CYS A 11 0.04 4.67 -8.56
N MET A 12 -1.18 5.08 -8.22
CA MET A 12 -2.37 4.24 -8.41
C MET A 12 -2.69 4.00 -9.88
N THR A 13 -2.46 5.00 -10.73
CA THR A 13 -2.60 4.85 -12.18
C THR A 13 -1.51 3.92 -12.71
N GLY A 14 -0.26 4.06 -12.25
CA GLY A 14 0.82 3.17 -12.62
C GLY A 14 0.57 1.72 -12.21
N TRP A 15 -0.01 1.50 -11.03
CA TRP A 15 -0.45 0.17 -10.60
C TRP A 15 -1.48 -0.39 -11.58
N ARG A 16 -2.55 0.36 -11.86
CA ARG A 16 -3.61 -0.06 -12.80
C ARG A 16 -3.06 -0.42 -14.18
N GLU A 17 -2.19 0.42 -14.73
CA GLU A 17 -1.74 0.32 -16.13
C GLU A 17 -0.58 -0.65 -16.37
N ASN A 18 0.25 -0.94 -15.35
CA ASN A 18 1.49 -1.70 -15.51
C ASN A 18 1.47 -3.07 -14.80
N MET A 19 0.57 -3.30 -13.85
CA MET A 19 0.58 -4.55 -13.08
C MET A 19 -0.35 -5.64 -13.61
N ASN A 20 -1.20 -5.36 -14.62
CA ASN A 20 -2.13 -6.33 -15.22
C ASN A 20 -2.90 -7.19 -14.18
N GLY A 21 -3.43 -6.57 -13.12
CA GLY A 21 -4.17 -7.27 -12.06
C GLY A 21 -3.32 -8.08 -11.07
N LYS A 22 -1.98 -7.99 -11.15
CA LYS A 22 -1.07 -8.59 -10.17
C LYS A 22 -1.36 -8.03 -8.78
N LYS A 23 -1.45 -8.93 -7.81
CA LYS A 23 -1.56 -8.56 -6.41
C LYS A 23 -0.22 -8.13 -5.84
N MET A 24 -0.25 -7.15 -4.95
CA MET A 24 0.89 -6.67 -4.20
C MET A 24 0.62 -6.75 -2.72
N GLN A 25 1.68 -7.06 -1.98
CA GLN A 25 1.67 -6.94 -0.54
C GLN A 25 1.70 -5.47 -0.14
N VAL A 26 0.71 -5.05 0.62
CA VAL A 26 0.56 -3.66 1.08
C VAL A 26 0.65 -3.59 2.59
N THR A 27 1.03 -2.43 3.10
CA THR A 27 0.98 -2.12 4.53
C THR A 27 0.61 -0.66 4.71
N VAL A 28 -0.05 -0.35 5.83
CA VAL A 28 -0.33 1.03 6.19
C VAL A 28 0.91 1.63 6.85
N THR A 29 1.17 2.92 6.61
CA THR A 29 2.37 3.58 7.14
C THR A 29 2.46 3.53 8.68
N LYS A 30 1.32 3.53 9.38
CA LYS A 30 1.27 3.40 10.85
C LYS A 30 1.83 2.07 11.36
N ASP A 31 1.63 0.96 10.62
CA ASP A 31 2.12 -0.36 11.01
C ASP A 31 3.64 -0.49 10.83
N ILE A 32 4.24 0.27 9.92
CA ILE A 32 5.71 0.38 9.83
C ILE A 32 6.27 0.90 11.15
N GLY A 33 5.63 1.90 11.76
CA GLY A 33 6.00 2.42 13.07
C GLY A 33 5.85 1.38 14.18
N ARG A 34 4.77 0.58 14.16
CA ARG A 34 4.58 -0.52 15.12
C ARG A 34 5.67 -1.58 15.00
N TRP A 35 6.06 -1.96 13.79
CA TRP A 35 7.18 -2.86 13.54
C TRP A 35 8.53 -2.26 13.89
N ALA A 36 8.71 -0.95 13.73
CA ALA A 36 9.92 -0.25 14.18
C ALA A 36 10.07 -0.33 15.71
N VAL A 37 8.97 -0.25 16.47
CA VAL A 37 9.00 -0.45 17.93
C VAL A 37 9.46 -1.88 18.27
N GLU A 38 8.97 -2.90 17.55
CA GLU A 38 9.48 -4.26 17.73
C GLU A 38 10.96 -4.36 17.37
N GLY A 39 11.40 -3.78 16.25
CA GLY A 39 12.79 -3.85 15.81
C GLY A 39 13.79 -3.13 16.72
N PHE A 40 13.41 -2.00 17.31
CA PHE A 40 14.33 -1.17 18.10
C PHE A 40 14.17 -1.31 19.61
N VAL A 41 12.94 -1.40 20.11
CA VAL A 41 12.64 -1.35 21.55
C VAL A 41 12.47 -2.74 22.14
N ARG A 42 11.85 -3.67 21.40
CA ARG A 42 11.51 -5.01 21.89
C ARG A 42 11.86 -6.15 20.93
N PRO A 43 13.09 -6.18 20.37
CA PRO A 43 13.42 -7.08 19.26
C PRO A 43 13.42 -8.57 19.64
N ASP A 44 13.55 -8.88 20.93
CA ASP A 44 13.51 -10.25 21.43
C ASP A 44 12.07 -10.79 21.57
N ARG A 45 11.06 -9.90 21.65
CA ARG A 45 9.66 -10.29 21.81
C ARG A 45 9.12 -11.04 20.59
N THR A 46 9.48 -10.55 19.41
CA THR A 46 9.07 -11.11 18.11
C THR A 46 10.21 -11.84 17.41
N GLY A 47 11.39 -11.92 18.03
CA GLY A 47 12.56 -12.60 17.46
C GLY A 47 13.15 -11.91 16.22
N VAL A 48 12.87 -10.62 16.02
CA VAL A 48 13.29 -9.85 14.84
C VAL A 48 14.67 -9.20 14.99
N ARG A 49 15.34 -9.41 16.13
CA ARG A 49 16.70 -8.89 16.36
C ARG A 49 17.64 -9.32 15.23
N ASN A 50 18.29 -8.33 14.60
CA ASN A 50 19.23 -8.54 13.49
C ASN A 50 18.64 -9.33 12.30
N LYS A 51 17.32 -9.20 12.05
CA LYS A 51 16.64 -9.79 10.89
C LYS A 51 16.25 -8.72 9.88
N ALA A 52 16.37 -9.06 8.60
CA ALA A 52 15.69 -8.34 7.55
C ALA A 52 14.23 -8.85 7.49
N LEU A 53 13.28 -8.00 7.83
CA LEU A 53 11.85 -8.36 7.88
C LEU A 53 11.09 -7.61 6.79
N SER A 54 10.45 -8.36 5.90
CA SER A 54 9.43 -7.83 5.00
C SER A 54 8.11 -7.72 5.74
N ILE A 55 7.46 -6.56 5.71
CA ILE A 55 6.21 -6.29 6.43
C ILE A 55 5.07 -6.02 5.44
N ALA A 56 3.91 -6.62 5.71
CA ALA A 56 2.68 -6.45 4.95
C ALA A 56 1.47 -6.79 5.84
N SER A 57 0.34 -6.14 5.60
CA SER A 57 -0.94 -6.45 6.25
C SER A 57 -1.75 -7.46 5.42
N GLU A 58 -1.72 -7.29 4.10
CA GLU A 58 -2.54 -8.03 3.15
C GLU A 58 -1.96 -7.96 1.74
N GLU A 59 -2.57 -8.72 0.83
CA GLU A 59 -2.20 -8.79 -0.58
C GLU A 59 -3.42 -8.43 -1.44
N LEU A 60 -3.34 -7.32 -2.17
CA LEU A 60 -4.44 -6.73 -2.94
C LEU A 60 -3.99 -6.45 -4.37
N ASN A 61 -4.89 -6.50 -5.33
CA ASN A 61 -4.69 -5.86 -6.64
C ASN A 61 -5.35 -4.46 -6.68
N PHE A 62 -5.28 -3.81 -7.84
CA PHE A 62 -5.88 -2.49 -8.03
C PHE A 62 -7.40 -2.51 -7.83
N GLU A 63 -8.06 -3.57 -8.32
CA GLU A 63 -9.50 -3.76 -8.25
C GLU A 63 -9.97 -3.89 -6.79
N ASP A 64 -9.30 -4.72 -5.99
CA ASP A 64 -9.56 -4.92 -4.57
C ASP A 64 -9.49 -3.56 -3.82
N ILE A 65 -8.43 -2.77 -4.08
CA ILE A 65 -8.25 -1.43 -3.48
C ILE A 65 -9.38 -0.48 -3.94
N ASN A 66 -9.70 -0.48 -5.23
CA ASN A 66 -10.73 0.39 -5.79
C ASN A 66 -12.13 0.09 -5.22
N GLU A 67 -12.46 -1.19 -5.08
CA GLU A 67 -13.72 -1.63 -4.47
C GLU A 67 -13.81 -1.23 -2.99
N ILE A 68 -12.75 -1.43 -2.21
CA ILE A 68 -12.70 -1.01 -0.81
C ILE A 68 -12.89 0.51 -0.69
N PHE A 69 -12.23 1.30 -1.56
CA PHE A 69 -12.38 2.75 -1.58
C PHE A 69 -13.80 3.18 -1.95
N LEU A 70 -14.37 2.58 -3.00
CA LEU A 70 -15.72 2.87 -3.47
C LEU A 70 -16.76 2.56 -2.39
N LYS A 71 -16.65 1.40 -1.74
CA LYS A 71 -17.54 0.95 -0.66
C LYS A 71 -17.56 1.93 0.51
N ASN A 72 -16.40 2.47 0.90
CA ASN A 72 -16.27 3.26 2.13
C ASN A 72 -16.34 4.78 1.91
N THR A 73 -16.00 5.27 0.72
CA THR A 73 -15.94 6.73 0.43
C THR A 73 -16.99 7.17 -0.59
N GLY A 74 -17.63 6.24 -1.29
CA GLY A 74 -18.56 6.51 -2.40
C GLY A 74 -17.87 6.93 -3.70
N LYS A 75 -16.54 6.93 -3.75
CA LYS A 75 -15.73 7.21 -4.95
C LYS A 75 -14.61 6.19 -5.08
N GLY A 76 -14.25 5.85 -6.31
CA GLY A 76 -13.08 5.01 -6.58
C GLY A 76 -11.78 5.70 -6.14
N VAL A 77 -10.70 4.93 -6.11
CA VAL A 77 -9.38 5.48 -5.74
C VAL A 77 -9.00 6.59 -6.73
N PRO A 78 -8.45 7.72 -6.26
CA PRO A 78 -7.98 8.77 -7.14
C PRO A 78 -6.93 8.25 -8.13
N VAL A 79 -7.22 8.43 -9.42
CA VAL A 79 -6.34 8.09 -10.54
C VAL A 79 -6.20 9.32 -11.45
N THR A 80 -5.17 9.34 -12.28
CA THR A 80 -4.92 10.38 -13.28
C THR A 80 -4.93 9.77 -14.69
N TYR A 81 -4.53 10.54 -15.70
CA TYR A 81 -4.52 10.11 -17.09
C TYR A 81 -3.48 9.00 -17.33
N GLY A 82 -3.93 7.85 -17.83
CA GLY A 82 -3.08 6.66 -18.05
C GLY A 82 -1.93 6.90 -19.02
N LEU A 83 -2.18 7.59 -20.13
CA LEU A 83 -1.13 7.92 -21.13
C LEU A 83 -0.06 8.84 -20.54
N LEU A 84 -0.47 9.89 -19.83
CA LEU A 84 0.45 10.79 -19.14
C LEU A 84 1.27 10.02 -18.09
N THR A 85 0.62 9.13 -17.34
CA THR A 85 1.29 8.30 -16.33
C THR A 85 2.33 7.38 -16.95
N ARG A 86 1.98 6.67 -18.04
CA ARG A 86 2.93 5.82 -18.77
C ARG A 86 4.13 6.61 -19.29
N PHE A 87 3.89 7.81 -19.83
CA PHE A 87 4.94 8.69 -20.28
C PHE A 87 5.88 9.14 -19.15
N ILE A 88 5.32 9.54 -17.99
CA ILE A 88 6.10 9.93 -16.81
C ILE A 88 6.91 8.76 -16.27
N ILE A 89 6.30 7.58 -16.13
CA ILE A 89 7.00 6.38 -15.64
C ILE A 89 8.13 5.99 -16.60
N TRP A 90 7.89 6.06 -17.90
CA TRP A 90 8.92 5.77 -18.91
C TRP A 90 10.09 6.77 -18.86
N MET A 91 9.80 8.06 -18.63
CA MET A 91 10.82 9.11 -18.57
C MET A 91 11.66 9.06 -17.28
N ILE A 92 11.06 8.72 -16.15
CA ILE A 92 11.73 8.72 -14.84
C ILE A 92 12.31 7.32 -14.58
N LYS A 93 13.64 7.20 -14.68
CA LYS A 93 14.36 5.93 -14.49
C LYS A 93 13.97 5.21 -13.18
N ASP A 94 13.94 5.93 -12.06
CA ASP A 94 13.63 5.33 -10.77
C ASP A 94 12.22 4.73 -10.70
N LEU A 95 11.22 5.38 -11.32
CA LEU A 95 9.87 4.84 -11.41
C LEU A 95 9.83 3.62 -12.34
N ASN A 96 10.49 3.70 -13.48
CA ASN A 96 10.57 2.56 -14.41
C ASN A 96 11.22 1.33 -13.73
N THR A 97 12.34 1.54 -13.03
CA THR A 97 13.02 0.48 -12.27
C THR A 97 12.15 -0.04 -11.13
N LEU A 98 11.45 0.82 -10.39
CA LEU A 98 10.52 0.41 -9.34
C LEU A 98 9.40 -0.49 -9.91
N PHE A 99 8.69 -0.02 -10.93
CA PHE A 99 7.60 -0.79 -11.55
C PHE A 99 8.12 -2.09 -12.18
N GLY A 100 9.29 -2.07 -12.82
CA GLY A 100 9.95 -3.27 -13.34
C GLY A 100 10.27 -4.29 -12.24
N PHE A 101 10.88 -3.85 -11.13
CA PHE A 101 11.16 -4.70 -9.99
C PHE A 101 9.90 -5.36 -9.42
N ILE A 102 8.84 -4.57 -9.30
CA ILE A 102 7.56 -5.05 -8.78
C ILE A 102 6.91 -6.07 -9.72
N VAL A 103 6.99 -5.87 -11.04
CA VAL A 103 6.43 -6.82 -12.01
C VAL A 103 7.22 -8.13 -11.98
N GLU A 104 8.55 -8.06 -11.92
CA GLU A 104 9.43 -9.24 -11.99
C GLU A 104 9.49 -10.06 -10.69
N ARG A 105 9.36 -9.44 -9.51
CA ARG A 105 9.57 -10.11 -8.21
C ARG A 105 8.26 -10.16 -7.41
N PRO A 106 7.86 -11.31 -6.85
CA PRO A 106 6.84 -11.33 -5.81
C PRO A 106 7.42 -10.77 -4.51
N TYR A 107 6.60 -10.02 -3.77
CA TYR A 107 6.94 -9.63 -2.40
C TYR A 107 6.86 -10.86 -1.48
N GLY A 108 7.81 -10.98 -0.56
CA GLY A 108 8.02 -12.19 0.26
C GLY A 108 7.69 -12.05 1.74
N ALA A 109 6.80 -11.15 2.12
CA ALA A 109 6.38 -11.03 3.52
C ALA A 109 5.53 -12.24 3.94
N ASP A 110 5.80 -12.80 5.11
CA ASP A 110 5.04 -13.90 5.68
C ASP A 110 3.79 -13.36 6.41
N LEU A 111 2.70 -13.20 5.66
CA LEU A 111 1.43 -12.66 6.18
C LEU A 111 0.87 -13.49 7.34
N ALA A 112 1.06 -14.82 7.32
CA ALA A 112 0.54 -15.69 8.37
C ALA A 112 1.29 -15.44 9.67
N TRP A 113 2.62 -15.44 9.61
CA TRP A 113 3.46 -15.15 10.77
C TRP A 113 3.23 -13.72 11.28
N LEU A 114 3.25 -12.71 10.40
CA LEU A 114 3.07 -11.31 10.79
C LEU A 114 1.78 -11.08 11.59
N LYS A 115 0.66 -11.69 11.15
CA LYS A 115 -0.64 -11.61 11.83
C LYS A 115 -0.63 -12.22 13.23
N THR A 116 0.20 -13.23 13.49
CA THR A 116 0.33 -13.83 14.83
C THR A 116 1.10 -12.92 15.79
N GLN A 117 1.98 -12.06 15.28
CA GLN A 117 2.85 -11.22 16.09
C GLN A 117 2.20 -9.87 16.42
N LEU A 118 1.63 -9.23 15.40
CA LEU A 118 0.94 -7.96 15.49
C LEU A 118 -0.29 -8.04 14.61
N GLU A 119 -1.47 -7.77 15.16
CA GLU A 119 -2.69 -7.62 14.34
C GLU A 119 -2.48 -6.41 13.42
N PRO A 120 -2.29 -6.62 12.10
CA PRO A 120 -1.97 -5.54 11.19
C PRO A 120 -3.26 -4.82 10.80
N THR A 121 -3.17 -3.51 10.65
CA THR A 121 -4.29 -2.68 10.22
C THR A 121 -4.58 -3.00 8.76
N THR A 122 -5.81 -3.40 8.45
CA THR A 122 -6.18 -3.68 7.07
C THR A 122 -6.36 -2.40 6.26
N PHE A 123 -6.31 -2.52 4.94
CA PHE A 123 -6.54 -1.42 4.03
C PHE A 123 -7.94 -0.82 4.23
N GLU A 124 -8.97 -1.67 4.40
CA GLU A 124 -10.33 -1.21 4.69
C GLU A 124 -10.42 -0.46 6.03
N GLN A 125 -9.76 -0.95 7.09
CA GLN A 125 -9.72 -0.25 8.38
C GLN A 125 -9.05 1.12 8.25
N TRP A 126 -7.96 1.20 7.49
CA TRP A 126 -7.29 2.47 7.20
C TRP A 126 -8.19 3.43 6.41
N VAL A 127 -8.90 2.96 5.38
CA VAL A 127 -9.84 3.82 4.63
C VAL A 127 -10.92 4.38 5.56
N LYS A 128 -11.48 3.58 6.47
CA LYS A 128 -12.52 4.04 7.42
C LYS A 128 -12.03 5.08 8.43
N THR A 129 -10.76 5.01 8.82
CA THR A 129 -10.22 5.80 9.93
C THR A 129 -9.43 7.03 9.49
N ASP A 130 -8.73 6.94 8.35
CA ASP A 130 -7.76 7.94 7.91
C ASP A 130 -8.14 8.66 6.62
N VAL A 131 -9.10 8.15 5.84
CA VAL A 131 -9.62 8.86 4.66
C VAL A 131 -10.83 9.68 5.09
N PRO A 132 -10.82 11.01 4.88
CA PRO A 132 -11.97 11.85 5.21
C PRO A 132 -13.22 11.35 4.50
N GLY A 133 -14.15 10.75 5.26
CA GLY A 133 -15.46 10.34 4.77
C GLY A 133 -16.37 11.54 4.54
N ARG A 134 -17.48 11.31 3.85
CA ARG A 134 -18.54 12.30 3.57
C ARG A 134 -19.07 13.03 4.82
N ASP A 135 -18.91 12.42 6.00
CA ASP A 135 -19.42 12.94 7.28
C ASP A 135 -18.44 13.88 8.02
N SER A 136 -17.17 13.94 7.61
CA SER A 136 -16.16 14.83 8.22
C SER A 136 -16.33 16.31 7.81
N THR A 137 -17.22 16.61 6.87
CA THR A 137 -17.50 17.96 6.36
C THR A 137 -18.71 18.63 7.03
N ARG A 138 -19.21 18.06 8.14
CA ARG A 138 -20.38 18.56 8.90
C ARG A 138 -20.08 18.91 10.37
N ALA A 139 -18.82 19.13 10.74
CA ALA A 139 -18.44 19.65 12.05
C ALA A 139 -17.86 21.05 11.92
#